data_AF-B9W413-F1
#
_entry.id   AF-B9W413-F1
#
_cell.length_a   1.000
_cell.length_b   1.000
_cell.length_c   1.000
_cell.angle_alpha   90.00
_cell.angle_beta   90.00
_cell.angle_gamma   90.00
#
_symmetry.space_group_name_H-M   'P 1'
#
loop_
_entity.id
_entity.type
_entity.pdbx_description
1 polymer ?
#
loop_
_entity_poly.entity_id
_entity_poly.type
_entity_poly.pdbx_seq_one_letter_code
_entity_poly.pdbx_strand_id
1 'polypeptide(L)'
;MDAGARGCEVVISGKMRSARAAAMKFREGYMVKSGDVSQKYVLKAVGHIPMKQAVVGIRVLIMLAHDPQGITGPREPQPDVIKVHEAKD
;
A
#
# COMPACT_ATOMS: atom_id res chain seq x y z
N MET A 1 5.24 -4.87 9.08
CA MET A 1 5.84 -3.59 8.67
C MET A 1 7.36 -3.62 8.64
N ASP A 2 7.98 -4.63 9.24
CA ASP A 2 9.41 -4.73 9.54
C ASP A 2 10.35 -4.60 8.34
N ALA A 3 9.83 -4.78 7.12
CA ALA A 3 10.54 -4.53 5.87
C ALA A 3 10.67 -3.03 5.49
N GLY A 4 10.26 -2.10 6.36
CA GLY A 4 10.43 -0.66 6.15
C GLY A 4 9.33 0.05 5.35
N ALA A 5 8.19 -0.61 5.12
CA ALA A 5 7.04 0.03 4.47
C ALA A 5 6.32 1.00 5.43
N ARG A 6 5.86 2.16 4.93
CA ARG A 6 5.08 3.14 5.73
C ARG A 6 3.65 2.67 6.01
N GLY A 7 3.11 1.80 5.16
CA GLY A 7 1.80 1.22 5.35
C GLY A 7 1.48 0.13 4.35
N CYS A 8 0.48 -0.68 4.67
CA CYS A 8 0.01 -1.78 3.86
C CYS A 8 -1.52 -1.89 3.92
N GLU A 9 -2.15 -2.15 2.78
CA GLU A 9 -3.56 -2.49 2.67
C GLU A 9 -3.71 -3.80 1.89
N VAL A 10 -4.23 -4.84 2.53
CA VAL A 10 -4.54 -6.13 1.91
C VAL A 10 -6.04 -6.31 1.86
N VAL A 11 -6.57 -6.49 0.65
CA VAL A 11 -7.99 -6.73 0.40
C VAL A 11 -8.16 -8.13 -0.16
N ILE A 12 -8.87 -8.97 0.58
CA ILE A 12 -9.23 -10.33 0.15
C ILE A 12 -10.70 -10.30 -0.22
N SER A 13 -11.00 -10.53 -1.49
CA SER A 13 -12.35 -10.48 -2.05
C SER A 13 -12.74 -11.79 -2.69
N GLY A 14 -13.93 -12.29 -2.38
CA GLY A 14 -14.45 -13.49 -3.03
C GLY A 14 -15.44 -14.23 -2.13
N LYS A 15 -15.78 -15.44 -2.55
CA LYS A 15 -16.66 -16.34 -1.79
C LYS A 15 -15.82 -17.06 -0.73
N MET A 16 -15.89 -16.57 0.51
CA MET A 16 -15.18 -17.19 1.64
C MET A 16 -16.05 -18.25 2.33
N ARG A 17 -16.74 -17.90 3.42
CA ARG A 17 -17.53 -18.87 4.20
C ARG A 17 -18.98 -18.99 3.72
N SER A 18 -19.53 -17.93 3.13
CA SER A 18 -20.93 -17.86 2.70
C SER A 18 -21.11 -18.09 1.20
N ALA A 19 -22.36 -18.35 0.78
CA ALA A 19 -22.72 -18.42 -0.63
C ALA A 19 -22.48 -17.09 -1.39
N ARG A 20 -22.45 -15.95 -0.68
CA ARG A 20 -22.23 -14.61 -1.23
C ARG A 20 -20.77 -14.18 -1.12
N ALA A 21 -20.32 -13.36 -2.07
CA ALA A 21 -18.99 -12.77 -2.02
C ALA A 21 -18.89 -11.73 -0.89
N ALA A 22 -17.76 -11.71 -0.20
CA ALA A 22 -17.41 -10.73 0.81
C ALA A 22 -15.99 -10.19 0.55
N ALA A 23 -15.72 -8.98 1.02
CA ALA A 23 -14.40 -8.37 0.95
C ALA A 23 -13.90 -8.03 2.36
N MET A 24 -12.82 -8.68 2.78
CA MET A 24 -12.11 -8.36 4.02
C MET A 24 -10.97 -7.41 3.69
N LYS A 25 -10.91 -6.27 4.39
CA LYS A 25 -9.86 -5.26 4.21
C LYS A 25 -9.04 -5.21 5.49
N PHE A 26 -7.77 -5.53 5.37
CA PHE A 26 -6.77 -5.38 6.42
C PHE A 26 -5.92 -4.16 6.08
N ARG A 27 -5.79 -3.23 7.02
CA ARG A 27 -5.05 -1.98 6.83
C ARG A 27 -4.19 -1.74 8.04
N GLU A 28 -2.95 -1.35 7.80
CA GLU A 28 -2.00 -1.00 8.84
C GLU A 28 -1.11 0.14 8.34
N GLY A 29 -0.88 1.14 9.19
CA GLY A 29 -0.04 2.31 8.87
C GLY A 29 -0.69 3.35 7.98
N TYR A 30 0.16 4.09 7.27
CA TYR A 30 -0.23 5.23 6.45
C TYR A 30 -0.38 4.84 4.98
N MET A 31 -1.49 5.23 4.36
CA MET A 31 -1.81 4.89 2.97
C MET A 31 -2.49 6.06 2.25
N VAL A 32 -1.81 6.62 1.26
CA VAL A 32 -2.35 7.68 0.38
C VAL A 32 -3.11 7.06 -0.78
N LYS A 33 -4.28 7.62 -1.12
CA LYS A 33 -5.19 7.07 -2.15
C LYS A 33 -5.46 8.00 -3.32
N SER A 34 -4.99 9.23 -3.23
CA SER A 34 -5.33 10.30 -4.17
C SER A 34 -4.06 11.04 -4.61
N GLY A 35 -4.13 11.65 -5.80
CA GLY A 35 -3.04 12.44 -6.37
C GLY A 35 -1.90 11.61 -6.97
N ASP A 36 -0.92 12.31 -7.55
CA ASP A 36 0.27 11.72 -8.20
C ASP A 36 1.13 10.91 -7.22
N VAL A 37 1.17 11.34 -5.96
CA VAL A 37 1.84 10.64 -4.85
C VAL A 37 1.35 9.19 -4.75
N SER A 38 0.05 8.94 -4.93
CA SER A 38 -0.48 7.57 -4.87
C SER A 38 0.10 6.67 -5.95
N GLN A 39 0.38 7.19 -7.15
CA GLN A 39 0.92 6.40 -8.25
C GLN A 39 2.41 6.10 -8.06
N LYS A 40 3.16 7.05 -7.50
CA LYS A 40 4.60 6.92 -7.28
C LYS A 40 4.94 6.12 -6.01
N TYR A 41 4.20 6.33 -4.92
CA TYR A 41 4.51 5.75 -3.62
C TYR A 41 3.82 4.42 -3.34
N VAL A 42 2.71 4.12 -4.01
CA VAL A 42 1.93 2.91 -3.72
C VAL A 42 2.15 1.87 -4.80
N LEU A 43 2.78 0.76 -4.43
CA LEU A 43 2.83 -0.41 -5.26
C LEU A 43 1.56 -1.22 -5.08
N LYS A 44 0.94 -1.60 -6.20
CA LYS A 44 -0.29 -2.39 -6.23
C LYS A 44 -0.04 -3.70 -6.94
N ALA A 45 -0.41 -4.80 -6.30
CA ALA A 45 -0.43 -6.12 -6.90
C ALA A 45 -1.83 -6.74 -6.75
N VAL A 46 -2.27 -7.47 -7.76
CA VAL A 46 -3.52 -8.24 -7.72
C VAL A 46 -3.21 -9.67 -8.14
N GLY A 47 -3.62 -10.63 -7.31
CA GLY A 47 -3.51 -12.05 -7.57
C GLY A 47 -4.86 -12.73 -7.45
N HIS A 48 -4.98 -13.89 -8.10
CA HIS A 48 -6.20 -14.70 -8.10
C HIS A 48 -5.83 -16.12 -7.67
N ILE A 49 -6.59 -16.70 -6.75
CA ILE A 49 -6.37 -18.04 -6.23
C ILE A 49 -7.63 -18.87 -6.51
N PRO A 50 -7.54 -19.94 -7.32
CA PRO A 50 -8.64 -20.85 -7.51
C PRO A 50 -8.82 -21.72 -6.26
N MET A 51 -10.01 -21.67 -5.66
CA MET A 51 -10.42 -22.61 -4.61
C MET A 51 -11.54 -23.49 -5.14
N LYS A 52 -11.79 -24.64 -4.49
CA LYS A 52 -12.84 -25.58 -4.91
C LYS A 52 -14.23 -24.95 -5.05
N GLN A 53 -14.54 -23.93 -4.24
CA GLN A 53 -15.85 -23.27 -4.27
C GLN A 53 -15.95 -22.12 -5.30
N ALA A 54 -14.90 -21.31 -5.44
CA ALA A 54 -14.83 -20.15 -6.31
C ALA A 54 -13.38 -19.62 -6.38
N VAL A 55 -13.12 -18.65 -7.26
CA VAL A 55 -11.85 -17.91 -7.28
C VAL A 55 -11.89 -16.78 -6.25
N VAL A 56 -10.83 -16.67 -5.45
CA VAL A 56 -10.62 -15.56 -4.49
C VAL A 56 -9.58 -14.61 -5.06
N GLY A 57 -9.89 -13.32 -5.07
CA GLY A 57 -8.97 -12.25 -5.42
C GLY A 57 -8.26 -11.71 -4.19
N ILE A 58 -6.94 -11.54 -4.28
CA ILE A 58 -6.13 -10.84 -3.29
C ILE A 58 -5.56 -9.59 -3.97
N ARG A 59 -5.81 -8.43 -3.35
CA ARG A 59 -5.23 -7.16 -3.77
C ARG A 59 -4.37 -6.61 -2.64
N VAL A 60 -3.08 -6.41 -2.92
CA VAL A 60 -2.11 -5.86 -1.98
C VAL A 60 -1.69 -4.48 -2.44
N LEU A 61 -1.76 -3.50 -1.55
CA LEU A 61 -1.23 -2.15 -1.74
C LEU A 61 -0.17 -1.92 -0.67
N ILE A 62 1.04 -1.57 -1.08
CA ILE A 62 2.17 -1.28 -0.19
C ILE A 62 2.58 0.17 -0.43
N MET A 63 2.60 0.96 0.65
CA MET A 63 3.12 2.32 0.61
C MET A 63 4.59 2.32 0.99
N LEU A 64 5.44 2.67 0.03
CA LEU A 64 6.88 2.74 0.19
C LEU A 64 7.28 3.91 1.10
N ALA A 65 8.43 3.76 1.77
CA ALA A 65 9.07 4.88 2.44
C ALA A 65 9.75 5.81 1.42
N HIS A 66 9.90 7.09 1.79
CA HIS A 66 10.70 8.02 1.01
C HIS A 66 12.17 7.64 1.16
N ASP A 67 12.87 7.48 0.04
CA ASP A 67 14.28 7.08 0.00
C ASP A 67 15.04 8.06 -0.92
N PRO A 68 15.94 8.92 -0.38
CA PRO A 68 16.71 9.87 -1.19
C PRO A 68 17.58 9.22 -2.28
N GLN A 69 18.00 7.97 -2.08
CA GLN A 69 18.80 7.22 -3.05
C GLN A 69 17.94 6.57 -4.14
N GLY A 70 16.65 6.39 -3.88
CA GLY A 70 15.69 5.87 -4.86
C GLY A 70 15.78 4.36 -5.10
N ILE A 71 16.37 3.60 -4.18
CA ILE A 71 16.58 2.15 -4.36
C ILE A 71 15.32 1.38 -3.98
N THR A 72 14.78 1.68 -2.79
CA THR A 72 13.63 0.95 -2.23
C THR A 72 12.32 1.74 -2.30
N GLY A 73 12.40 3.03 -2.61
CA GLY A 73 11.25 3.93 -2.63
C GLY A 73 11.47 5.15 -3.52
N PRO A 74 10.47 6.02 -3.64
CA PRO A 74 10.56 7.20 -4.47
C PRO A 74 11.60 8.19 -3.93
N ARG A 75 12.38 8.79 -4.83
CA ARG A 75 13.37 9.83 -4.52
C ARG A 75 12.72 11.18 -4.21
N GLU A 76 11.63 11.51 -4.88
CA GLU A 76 10.90 12.76 -4.68
C GLU A 76 10.11 12.69 -3.37
N PRO A 77 10.32 13.60 -2.40
CA PRO A 77 9.54 13.63 -1.16
C PRO A 77 8.07 13.94 -1.44
N GLN A 78 7.22 13.62 -0.47
CA GLN A 78 5.81 14.01 -0.56
C GLN A 78 5.68 15.54 -0.51
N PRO A 79 4.80 16.12 -1.34
CA PRO A 79 4.70 17.57 -1.51
C PRO A 79 4.26 18.31 -0.25
N ASP A 80 3.58 17.61 0.65
CA ASP A 80 3.12 18.09 1.95
C ASP A 80 4.18 17.98 3.06
N VAL A 81 5.26 17.22 2.84
CA VAL A 81 6.31 16.99 3.84
C VAL A 81 7.42 18.03 3.69
N ILE A 82 7.31 19.11 4.46
CA ILE A 82 8.29 20.20 4.49
C ILE A 82 9.34 19.91 5.58
N LYS A 83 10.63 19.87 5.21
CA LYS A 83 11.74 19.81 6.16
C LYS A 83 12.15 21.23 6.56
N VAL A 84 11.86 21.60 7.80
CA VAL A 84 12.33 22.87 8.38
C VAL A 84 13.72 22.63 8.94
N HIS A 85 14.70 23.39 8.46
CA HIS A 85 16.06 23.35 8.98
C HIS A 85 16.18 24.27 10.20
N GLU A 86 16.97 23.85 11.19
CA GLU A 86 17.30 24.71 12.33
C GLU A 86 18.15 25.89 11.86
N ALA A 87 17.99 27.02 12.56
CA ALA A 87 18.78 28.21 12.28
C ALA A 87 20.26 27.89 12.54
N LYS A 88 21.12 28.34 11.63
CA LYS A 88 22.55 28.41 11.90
C LYS A 88 22.80 29.64 12.78
N ASP A 89 23.63 29.49 13.80
CA ASP A 89 24.15 30.61 14.61
C ASP A 89 24.77 31.71 13.74
#